data_AF-A0AAI9AIF7-F1
#
_entry.id   AF-A0AAI9AIF7-F1
#
_cell.length_a   1.000
_cell.length_b   1.000
_cell.length_c   1.000
_cell.angle_alpha   90.00
_cell.angle_beta   90.00
_cell.angle_gamma   90.00
#
_symmetry.space_group_name_H-M   'P 1'
#
loop_
_entity.id
_entity.type
_entity.pdbx_description
1 polymer ?
#
loop_
_entity_poly.entity_id
_entity_poly.type
_entity_poly.pdbx_seq_one_letter_code
_entity_poly.pdbx_strand_id
1 'polypeptide(L)'
;MSIVEKYEKLDKLIHQNKEEEINELFRDILTETFELVNKKIENNETLDVNNEEEKAAIRAMFEYMLELWDEGTIDEAKEVGYDMVYLVDDKKLKEMFSMFVIGMLGGFSLDKFFDKYVKTDKVYKDVFFAEFDDKIDDLVIQYKDKFKKEFSKDA
;
A
#
# COMPACT_ATOMS: atom_id res chain seq x y z
N MET A 1 -19.80 10.13 3.85
CA MET A 1 -18.73 10.88 3.16
C MET A 1 -18.03 9.87 2.29
N SER A 2 -17.58 10.25 1.11
CA SER A 2 -16.73 9.37 0.33
C SER A 2 -15.34 9.23 1.00
N ILE A 3 -14.57 8.21 0.63
CA ILE A 3 -13.20 8.02 1.11
C ILE A 3 -12.34 9.24 0.79
N VAL A 4 -12.52 9.83 -0.41
CA VAL A 4 -11.87 11.10 -0.80
C VAL A 4 -12.19 12.23 0.19
N GLU A 5 -13.48 12.47 0.49
CA GLU A 5 -13.89 13.52 1.44
C GLU A 5 -13.32 13.29 2.85
N LYS A 6 -13.18 12.02 3.27
CA LYS A 6 -12.55 11.66 4.54
C LYS A 6 -11.07 11.98 4.53
N TYR A 7 -10.34 11.70 3.45
CA TYR A 7 -8.94 12.10 3.33
C TYR A 7 -8.76 13.63 3.33
N GLU A 8 -9.61 14.39 2.65
CA GLU A 8 -9.56 15.85 2.71
C GLU A 8 -9.75 16.40 4.13
N LYS A 9 -10.57 15.72 4.93
CA LYS A 9 -10.76 16.05 6.35
C LYS A 9 -9.56 15.59 7.19
N LEU A 10 -9.02 14.40 6.93
CA LEU A 10 -7.85 13.85 7.61
C LEU A 10 -6.65 14.80 7.47
N ASP A 11 -6.40 15.27 6.25
CA ASP A 11 -5.31 16.21 5.97
C ASP A 11 -5.47 17.50 6.80
N LYS A 12 -6.69 18.03 6.96
CA LYS A 12 -6.93 19.19 7.83
C LYS A 12 -6.68 18.90 9.32
N LEU A 13 -7.03 17.71 9.79
CA LEU A 13 -6.83 17.30 11.18
C LEU A 13 -5.36 17.08 11.52
N ILE A 14 -4.57 16.54 10.58
CA ILE A 14 -3.12 16.38 10.72
C ILE A 14 -2.45 17.73 11.00
N HIS A 15 -2.83 18.78 10.26
CA HIS A 15 -2.31 20.14 10.51
C HIS A 15 -2.73 20.73 11.88
N GLN A 16 -3.74 20.17 12.52
CA GLN A 16 -4.24 20.60 13.82
C GLN A 16 -3.72 19.73 14.99
N ASN A 17 -2.92 18.70 14.68
CA ASN A 17 -2.35 17.75 15.65
C ASN A 17 -3.40 17.08 16.57
N LYS A 18 -4.55 16.71 15.99
CA LYS A 18 -5.69 16.08 16.69
C LYS A 18 -5.63 14.55 16.60
N GLU A 19 -4.66 13.93 17.27
CA GLU A 19 -4.35 12.49 17.13
C GLU A 19 -5.55 11.55 17.28
N GLU A 20 -6.42 11.76 18.27
CA GLU A 20 -7.61 10.91 18.47
C GLU A 20 -8.58 10.99 17.29
N GLU A 21 -8.89 12.21 16.83
CA GLU A 21 -9.77 12.43 15.67
C GLU A 21 -9.14 11.90 14.36
N ILE A 22 -7.82 11.95 14.23
CA ILE A 22 -7.06 11.39 13.10
C ILE A 22 -7.23 9.87 13.08
N ASN A 23 -6.99 9.21 14.21
CA ASN A 23 -7.07 7.75 14.32
C ASN A 23 -8.50 7.24 14.08
N GLU A 24 -9.50 7.90 14.63
CA GLU A 24 -10.91 7.55 14.39
C GLU A 24 -11.28 7.68 12.91
N LEU A 25 -10.88 8.79 12.27
CA LEU A 25 -11.19 9.02 10.86
C LEU A 25 -10.43 8.06 9.93
N PHE A 26 -9.19 7.72 10.25
CA PHE A 26 -8.43 6.74 9.46
C PHE A 26 -9.03 5.33 9.58
N ARG A 27 -9.49 4.92 10.76
CA ARG A 27 -10.24 3.64 10.92
C ARG A 27 -11.52 3.60 10.10
N ASP A 28 -12.23 4.73 10.03
CA ASP A 28 -13.43 4.87 9.20
C ASP A 28 -13.10 4.82 7.69
N ILE A 29 -11.95 5.36 7.26
CA ILE A 29 -11.41 5.20 5.91
C ILE A 29 -11.11 3.72 5.61
N LEU A 30 -10.43 3.01 6.51
CA LEU A 30 -10.10 1.59 6.33
C LEU A 30 -11.35 0.72 6.25
N THR A 31 -12.35 1.00 7.07
CA THR A 31 -13.62 0.25 7.07
C THR A 31 -14.31 0.31 5.70
N GLU A 32 -14.49 1.52 5.15
CA GLU A 32 -15.10 1.67 3.82
C GLU A 32 -14.20 1.16 2.70
N THR A 33 -12.87 1.27 2.85
CA THR A 33 -11.90 0.71 1.91
C THR A 33 -12.04 -0.81 1.82
N PHE A 34 -12.12 -1.52 2.95
CA PHE A 34 -12.30 -2.96 2.94
C PHE A 34 -13.64 -3.38 2.36
N GLU A 35 -14.73 -2.65 2.63
CA GLU A 35 -16.03 -2.91 1.99
C GLU A 35 -15.94 -2.77 0.45
N LEU A 36 -15.27 -1.72 -0.03
CA LEU A 36 -15.06 -1.49 -1.46
C LEU A 36 -14.19 -2.59 -2.08
N VAL A 37 -13.05 -2.92 -1.47
CA VAL A 37 -12.12 -3.95 -1.93
C VAL A 37 -12.80 -5.32 -1.98
N ASN A 38 -13.53 -5.71 -0.93
CA ASN A 38 -14.26 -6.97 -0.90
C ASN A 38 -15.31 -7.03 -2.02
N LYS A 39 -16.05 -5.95 -2.23
CA LYS A 39 -17.01 -5.86 -3.34
C LYS A 39 -16.33 -6.00 -4.70
N LYS A 40 -15.13 -5.45 -4.89
CA LYS A 40 -14.36 -5.62 -6.13
C LYS A 40 -13.95 -7.07 -6.35
N ILE A 41 -13.42 -7.72 -5.31
CA ILE A 41 -13.06 -9.15 -5.32
C ILE A 41 -14.28 -10.00 -5.68
N GLU A 42 -15.41 -9.82 -5.01
CA GLU A 42 -16.64 -10.59 -5.25
C GLU A 42 -17.16 -10.47 -6.68
N ASN A 43 -16.96 -9.32 -7.32
CA ASN A 43 -17.38 -9.06 -8.70
C ASN A 43 -16.30 -9.40 -9.74
N ASN A 44 -15.15 -9.94 -9.33
CA ASN A 44 -13.96 -10.14 -10.18
C ASN A 44 -13.52 -8.85 -10.90
N GLU A 45 -13.59 -7.72 -10.20
CA GLU A 45 -13.18 -6.40 -10.69
C GLU A 45 -11.84 -6.00 -10.09
N THR A 46 -11.15 -5.11 -10.79
CA THR A 46 -9.92 -4.45 -10.34
C THR A 46 -10.21 -3.04 -9.80
N LEU A 47 -9.21 -2.46 -9.14
CA LEU A 47 -9.19 -1.07 -8.70
C LEU A 47 -8.52 -0.18 -9.76
N ASP A 48 -9.22 0.83 -10.26
CA ASP A 48 -8.71 1.82 -11.21
C ASP A 48 -8.18 3.06 -10.46
N VAL A 49 -6.86 3.26 -10.53
CA VAL A 49 -6.17 4.42 -9.93
C VAL A 49 -6.62 5.78 -10.51
N ASN A 50 -7.31 5.79 -11.66
CA ASN A 50 -7.84 7.02 -12.26
C ASN A 50 -9.26 7.36 -11.77
N ASN A 51 -9.91 6.44 -11.06
CA ASN A 51 -11.09 6.73 -10.28
C ASN A 51 -10.65 7.25 -8.91
N GLU A 52 -11.04 8.48 -8.56
CA GLU A 52 -10.55 9.14 -7.33
C GLU A 52 -10.93 8.36 -6.05
N GLU A 53 -12.10 7.74 -6.01
CA GLU A 53 -12.54 6.95 -4.85
C GLU A 53 -11.74 5.65 -4.71
N GLU A 54 -11.51 4.96 -5.83
CA GLU A 54 -10.70 3.74 -5.85
C GLU A 54 -9.21 4.07 -5.62
N LYS A 55 -8.70 5.20 -6.11
CA LYS A 55 -7.37 5.72 -5.80
C LYS A 55 -7.20 5.97 -4.30
N ALA A 56 -8.21 6.55 -3.66
CA ALA A 56 -8.22 6.77 -2.22
C ALA A 56 -8.25 5.44 -1.45
N ALA A 57 -9.00 4.45 -1.92
CA ALA A 57 -8.97 3.09 -1.38
C ALA A 57 -7.59 2.42 -1.55
N ILE A 58 -6.93 2.58 -2.71
CA ILE A 58 -5.56 2.08 -2.95
C ILE A 58 -4.57 2.75 -2.00
N ARG A 59 -4.70 4.08 -1.77
CA ARG A 59 -3.91 4.81 -0.78
C ARG A 59 -4.10 4.24 0.62
N ALA A 60 -5.34 4.00 1.04
CA ALA A 60 -5.65 3.45 2.36
C ALA A 60 -5.03 2.05 2.56
N MET A 61 -5.14 1.17 1.56
CA MET A 61 -4.50 -0.14 1.61
C MET A 61 -2.96 -0.04 1.67
N PHE A 62 -2.38 0.91 0.94
CA PHE A 62 -0.94 1.17 1.01
C PHE A 62 -0.52 1.67 2.39
N GLU A 63 -1.18 2.68 2.95
CA GLU A 63 -0.91 3.22 4.29
C GLU A 63 -1.07 2.15 5.37
N TYR A 64 -2.11 1.32 5.29
CA TYR A 64 -2.33 0.19 6.19
C TYR A 64 -1.23 -0.88 6.10
N MET A 65 -0.76 -1.21 4.89
CA MET A 65 0.38 -2.11 4.70
C MET A 65 1.64 -1.55 5.38
N LEU A 66 1.89 -0.25 5.29
CA LEU A 66 3.06 0.38 5.93
C LEU A 66 2.92 0.38 7.46
N GLU A 67 1.74 0.65 8.00
CA GLU A 67 1.46 0.59 9.44
C GLU A 67 1.72 -0.81 10.00
N LEU A 68 1.15 -1.84 9.36
CA LEU A 68 1.40 -3.24 9.75
C LEU A 68 2.89 -3.62 9.69
N TRP A 69 3.61 -3.12 8.67
CA TRP A 69 5.06 -3.34 8.58
C TRP A 69 5.79 -2.65 9.74
N ASP A 70 5.47 -1.39 10.03
CA ASP A 70 6.11 -0.63 11.12
C ASP A 70 5.87 -1.27 12.49
N GLU A 71 4.65 -1.79 12.73
CA GLU A 71 4.29 -2.53 13.94
C GLU A 71 4.94 -3.92 14.05
N GLY A 72 5.58 -4.40 12.97
CA GLY A 72 6.23 -5.70 12.92
C GLY A 72 5.30 -6.87 12.59
N THR A 73 4.06 -6.59 12.17
CA THR A 73 3.07 -7.57 11.72
C THR A 73 3.32 -7.95 10.26
N ILE A 74 4.52 -8.47 9.99
CA ILE A 74 5.08 -8.63 8.63
C ILE A 74 4.26 -9.56 7.75
N ASP A 75 3.73 -10.65 8.29
CA ASP A 75 2.96 -11.60 7.48
C ASP A 75 1.66 -10.96 6.98
N GLU A 76 0.90 -10.26 7.82
CA GLU A 76 -0.32 -9.56 7.41
C GLU A 76 -0.02 -8.41 6.43
N ALA A 77 1.07 -7.68 6.64
CA ALA A 77 1.50 -6.63 5.71
C ALA A 77 1.81 -7.20 4.31
N LYS A 78 2.44 -8.38 4.22
CA LYS A 78 2.68 -9.04 2.93
C LYS A 78 1.38 -9.47 2.25
N GLU A 79 0.42 -10.01 3.01
CA GLU A 79 -0.89 -10.40 2.45
C GLU A 79 -1.58 -9.19 1.81
N VAL A 80 -1.61 -8.05 2.50
CA VAL A 80 -2.12 -6.78 1.92
C VAL A 80 -1.34 -6.43 0.64
N GLY A 81 -0.02 -6.53 0.66
CA GLY A 81 0.81 -6.28 -0.52
C GLY A 81 0.48 -7.22 -1.70
N TYR A 82 0.26 -8.52 -1.45
CA TYR A 82 -0.12 -9.50 -2.46
C TYR A 82 -1.50 -9.21 -3.05
N ASP A 83 -2.50 -8.93 -2.20
CA ASP A 83 -3.84 -8.54 -2.63
C ASP A 83 -3.79 -7.34 -3.58
N MET A 84 -3.00 -6.32 -3.24
CA MET A 84 -2.87 -5.12 -4.07
C MET A 84 -2.13 -5.37 -5.38
N VAL A 85 -1.15 -6.28 -5.43
CA VAL A 85 -0.52 -6.73 -6.69
C VAL A 85 -1.54 -7.40 -7.62
N TYR A 86 -2.51 -8.13 -7.06
CA TYR A 86 -3.59 -8.73 -7.85
C TYR A 86 -4.60 -7.67 -8.31
N LEU A 87 -5.12 -6.86 -7.38
CA LEU A 87 -6.31 -6.03 -7.56
C LEU A 87 -6.10 -4.73 -8.34
N VAL A 88 -4.93 -4.09 -8.28
CA VAL A 88 -4.76 -2.73 -8.83
C VAL A 88 -4.54 -2.74 -10.33
N ASP A 89 -5.37 -2.08 -11.14
CA ASP A 89 -5.16 -1.95 -12.60
C ASP A 89 -4.19 -0.82 -12.98
N ASP A 90 -3.00 -0.82 -12.39
CA ASP A 90 -1.90 0.06 -12.76
C ASP A 90 -0.58 -0.69 -12.61
N LYS A 91 0.13 -0.85 -13.74
CA LYS A 91 1.38 -1.62 -13.78
C LYS A 91 2.44 -1.10 -12.80
N LYS A 92 2.55 0.23 -12.67
CA LYS A 92 3.58 0.85 -11.83
C LYS A 92 3.25 0.69 -10.36
N LEU A 93 1.98 0.75 -9.98
CA LEU A 93 1.55 0.44 -8.62
C LEU A 93 1.70 -1.04 -8.29
N LYS A 94 1.38 -1.96 -9.21
CA LYS A 94 1.68 -3.40 -9.00
C LYS A 94 3.16 -3.64 -8.75
N GLU A 95 4.02 -2.98 -9.52
CA GLU A 95 5.47 -3.03 -9.34
C GLU A 95 5.86 -2.47 -7.97
N MET A 96 5.33 -1.30 -7.58
CA MET A 96 5.53 -0.72 -6.25
C MET A 96 5.18 -1.70 -5.14
N PHE A 97 3.95 -2.23 -5.08
CA PHE A 97 3.56 -3.20 -4.05
C PHE A 97 4.48 -4.43 -4.03
N SER A 98 4.89 -4.92 -5.20
CA SER A 98 5.84 -6.04 -5.30
C SER A 98 7.19 -5.70 -4.65
N MET A 99 7.70 -4.48 -4.83
CA MET A 99 8.98 -4.04 -4.23
C MET A 99 8.88 -3.89 -2.71
N PHE A 100 7.77 -3.34 -2.20
CA PHE A 100 7.54 -3.25 -0.75
C PHE A 100 7.48 -4.64 -0.11
N VAL A 101 6.76 -5.59 -0.74
CA VAL A 101 6.76 -7.00 -0.31
C VAL A 101 8.16 -7.62 -0.35
N ILE A 102 8.96 -7.35 -1.38
CA ILE A 102 10.35 -7.81 -1.44
C ILE A 102 11.19 -7.23 -0.29
N GLY A 103 10.97 -5.96 0.08
CA GLY A 103 11.56 -5.36 1.27
C GLY A 103 11.22 -6.13 2.55
N MET A 104 9.95 -6.48 2.73
CA MET A 104 9.49 -7.30 3.86
C MET A 104 10.10 -8.70 3.84
N LEU A 105 10.15 -9.37 2.68
CA LEU A 105 10.78 -10.68 2.52
C LEU A 105 12.29 -10.65 2.81
N GLY A 106 12.92 -9.51 2.56
CA GLY A 106 14.30 -9.21 2.89
C GLY A 106 14.58 -8.99 4.38
N GLY A 107 13.53 -8.89 5.20
CA GLY A 107 13.66 -8.64 6.63
C GLY A 107 14.13 -7.22 6.96
N PHE A 108 13.89 -6.26 6.06
CA PHE A 108 14.17 -4.86 6.33
C PHE A 108 13.09 -4.29 7.27
N SER A 109 13.48 -3.34 8.13
CA SER A 109 12.50 -2.45 8.76
C SER A 109 12.03 -1.42 7.74
N LEU A 110 10.85 -0.85 7.97
CA LEU A 110 10.26 0.19 7.13
C LEU A 110 11.26 1.34 6.88
N ASP A 111 11.80 1.93 7.96
CA ASP A 111 12.79 3.01 7.88
C ASP A 111 14.01 2.68 7.01
N LYS A 112 14.59 1.48 7.22
CA LYS A 112 15.78 1.06 6.47
C LYS A 112 15.47 0.82 5.00
N PHE A 113 14.26 0.34 4.71
CA PHE A 113 13.84 0.13 3.33
C PHE A 113 13.65 1.47 2.61
N PHE A 114 12.96 2.42 3.27
CA PHE A 114 12.77 3.77 2.74
C PHE A 114 14.10 4.48 2.47
N ASP A 115 14.99 4.54 3.47
CA ASP A 115 16.29 5.22 3.36
C ASP A 115 17.17 4.65 2.24
N LYS A 116 17.15 3.32 2.05
CA LYS A 116 18.06 2.66 1.12
C LYS A 116 17.51 2.52 -0.30
N TYR A 117 16.20 2.34 -0.44
CA TYR A 117 15.61 1.87 -1.69
C TYR A 117 14.52 2.78 -2.26
N VAL A 118 13.86 3.64 -1.48
CA VAL A 118 12.72 4.43 -1.96
C VAL A 118 13.15 5.85 -2.32
N LYS A 119 12.77 6.33 -3.51
CA LYS A 119 12.97 7.71 -3.95
C LYS A 119 11.77 8.57 -3.54
N THR A 120 11.81 9.11 -2.32
CA THR A 120 10.69 9.86 -1.72
C THR A 120 10.47 11.25 -2.34
N ASP A 121 11.42 11.74 -3.14
CA ASP A 121 11.32 12.99 -3.90
C ASP A 121 10.45 12.87 -5.16
N LYS A 122 10.06 11.64 -5.53
CA LYS A 122 9.25 11.37 -6.72
C LYS A 122 7.97 10.64 -6.35
N VAL A 123 6.89 11.41 -6.27
CA VAL A 123 5.56 10.87 -5.96
C VAL A 123 4.80 10.56 -7.24
N TYR A 124 4.28 9.35 -7.36
CA TYR A 124 3.43 8.92 -8.46
C TYR A 124 1.96 9.13 -8.09
N LYS A 125 1.18 9.72 -9.02
CA LYS A 125 -0.25 10.04 -8.83
C LYS A 125 -0.52 10.79 -7.52
N ASP A 126 0.40 11.70 -7.18
CA ASP A 126 0.34 12.62 -6.03
C ASP A 126 0.43 11.99 -4.63
N VAL A 127 0.31 10.66 -4.49
CA VAL A 127 0.27 9.99 -3.18
C VAL A 127 1.15 8.74 -3.03
N PHE A 128 1.71 8.17 -4.10
CA PHE A 128 2.41 6.88 -4.04
C PHE A 128 3.94 6.97 -4.21
N PHE A 129 4.68 6.27 -3.34
CA PHE A 129 6.13 6.13 -3.42
C PHE A 129 6.55 4.98 -4.34
N ALA A 130 6.35 5.18 -5.65
CA ALA A 130 6.52 4.14 -6.67
C ALA A 130 7.85 4.22 -7.45
N GLU A 131 8.85 4.92 -6.90
CA GLU A 131 10.16 5.10 -7.51
C GLU A 131 11.24 4.56 -6.57
N PHE A 132 12.20 3.80 -7.12
CA PHE A 132 13.20 3.09 -6.33
C PHE A 132 14.63 3.39 -6.79
N ASP A 133 15.59 3.32 -5.87
CA ASP A 133 17.02 3.30 -6.16
C ASP A 133 17.41 2.00 -6.87
N ASP A 134 18.36 2.06 -7.80
CA ASP A 134 18.75 0.93 -8.65
C ASP A 134 19.26 -0.28 -7.82
N LYS A 135 19.69 -0.05 -6.57
CA LYS A 135 20.02 -1.13 -5.60
C LYS A 135 18.85 -2.07 -5.31
N ILE A 136 17.60 -1.69 -5.62
CA ILE A 136 16.43 -2.56 -5.48
C ILE A 136 16.56 -3.81 -6.35
N ASP A 137 17.25 -3.73 -7.50
CA ASP A 137 17.40 -4.83 -8.45
C ASP A 137 18.08 -6.04 -7.80
N ASP A 138 19.05 -5.81 -6.91
CA ASP A 138 19.72 -6.88 -6.16
C ASP A 138 18.73 -7.64 -5.26
N LEU A 139 17.80 -6.92 -4.62
CA LEU A 139 16.74 -7.54 -3.81
C LEU A 139 15.76 -8.32 -4.68
N VAL A 140 15.37 -7.77 -5.84
CA VAL A 140 14.50 -8.47 -6.78
C VAL A 140 15.13 -9.78 -7.22
N ILE A 141 16.41 -9.77 -7.61
CA ILE A 141 17.13 -10.98 -8.02
C ILE A 141 17.13 -12.02 -6.90
N GLN A 142 17.39 -11.59 -5.67
CA GLN A 142 17.49 -12.48 -4.51
C GLN A 142 16.14 -13.06 -4.07
N TYR A 143 15.07 -12.28 -4.12
CA TYR A 143 13.79 -12.63 -3.50
C TYR A 143 12.66 -12.95 -4.47
N LYS A 144 12.83 -12.76 -5.80
CA LYS A 144 11.79 -13.05 -6.81
C LYS A 144 11.19 -14.46 -6.71
N ASP A 145 12.00 -15.46 -6.40
CA ASP A 145 11.53 -16.85 -6.36
C ASP A 145 10.73 -17.13 -5.08
N LYS A 146 11.12 -16.50 -3.96
CA LYS A 146 10.35 -16.53 -2.71
C LYS A 146 9.04 -15.77 -2.87
N PHE A 147 9.08 -14.59 -3.49
CA PHE A 147 7.90 -13.79 -3.83
C PHE A 147 6.92 -14.63 -4.65
N LYS A 148 7.35 -15.24 -5.76
CA LYS A 148 6.49 -16.10 -6.59
C LYS A 148 5.90 -17.26 -5.80
N LYS A 149 6.70 -17.90 -4.94
CA LYS A 149 6.24 -19.04 -4.14
C LYS A 149 5.18 -18.65 -3.11
N GLU A 150 5.29 -17.47 -2.50
CA GLU A 150 4.29 -16.96 -1.56
C GLU A 150 3.06 -16.45 -2.31
N PHE A 151 3.23 -15.59 -3.31
CA PHE A 151 2.15 -15.02 -4.13
C PHE A 151 1.26 -16.06 -4.84
N SER A 152 1.82 -17.21 -5.24
CA SER A 152 1.05 -18.29 -5.90
C SER A 152 0.34 -19.24 -4.94
N LYS A 153 0.44 -19.05 -3.61
CA LYS A 153 -0.33 -19.87 -2.65
C LYS A 153 -1.78 -19.40 -2.53
N ASP A 154 -2.04 -18.15 -2.89
CA ASP A 154 -3.33 -17.49 -2.72
C ASP A 154 -4.08 -17.31 -4.07
N ALA A 155 -3.58 -17.96 -5.14
CA ALA A 155 -4.14 -17.95 -6.49
C ALA A 155 -4.78 -19.30 -6.90
#